data_AF-A0A2S8F9C1-F1
#
_entry.id   AF-A0A2S8F9C1-F1
#
_cell.length_a   1.000
_cell.length_b   1.000
_cell.length_c   1.000
_cell.angle_alpha   90.00
_cell.angle_beta   90.00
_cell.angle_gamma   90.00
#
_symmetry.space_group_name_H-M   'P 1'
#
loop_
_entity.id
_entity.type
_entity.pdbx_description
1 polymer ?
#
loop_
_entity_poly.entity_id
_entity_poly.type
_entity_poly.pdbx_seq_one_letter_code
_entity_poly.pdbx_strand_id
1 'polypeptide(L)'
;MNISQVPSQLAFIPSRVEGHEDVSLVRVFADRLVIESASGDRIVRFAKIARYYESFLWRLAQRLMFRRPGAPIVAARDWFHEPSERFFRFYTTPRLTISMPIDEPEDYLTSNFFWIQQVIRSGGFETFDLG
;
A
#
# COMPACT_ATOMS: atom_id res chain seq x y z
N MET A 1 7.60 -21.48 -4.18
CA MET A 1 6.41 -20.76 -3.66
C MET A 1 5.54 -20.40 -4.86
N ASN A 2 4.34 -20.96 -4.96
CA ASN A 2 3.45 -20.78 -6.11
C ASN A 2 2.84 -19.37 -6.04
N ILE A 3 3.16 -18.48 -6.99
CA ILE A 3 2.71 -17.07 -7.02
C ILE A 3 1.20 -16.97 -7.38
N SER A 4 0.51 -18.10 -7.49
CA SER A 4 -0.79 -18.23 -8.15
C SER A 4 -2.01 -17.78 -7.35
N GLN A 5 -1.86 -17.28 -6.12
CA GLN A 5 -2.99 -16.78 -5.34
C GLN A 5 -2.65 -15.52 -4.53
N VAL A 6 -2.28 -14.44 -5.21
CA VAL A 6 -2.43 -13.11 -4.60
C VAL A 6 -3.93 -12.90 -4.37
N PRO A 7 -4.38 -12.61 -3.13
CA PRO A 7 -5.79 -12.43 -2.87
C PRO A 7 -6.31 -11.18 -3.60
N SER A 8 -7.58 -11.20 -4.03
CA SER A 8 -8.20 -10.05 -4.71
C SER A 8 -8.36 -8.84 -3.79
N GLN A 9 -8.40 -9.09 -2.47
CA GLN A 9 -8.39 -8.08 -1.42
C GLN A 9 -7.71 -8.65 -0.16
N LEU A 10 -7.15 -7.78 0.65
CA LEU A 10 -6.72 -8.08 2.02
C LEU A 10 -7.52 -7.21 2.98
N ALA A 11 -8.07 -7.79 4.05
CA ALA A 11 -8.83 -7.08 5.06
C ALA A 11 -8.21 -7.33 6.44
N PHE A 12 -8.03 -6.27 7.23
CA PHE A 12 -7.45 -6.38 8.57
C PHE A 12 -7.89 -5.21 9.46
N ILE A 13 -7.80 -5.41 10.78
CA ILE A 13 -8.02 -4.35 11.78
C ILE A 13 -6.65 -3.74 12.09
N PRO A 14 -6.39 -2.47 11.73
CA PRO A 14 -5.09 -1.86 11.98
C PRO A 14 -4.89 -1.59 13.48
N SER A 15 -3.65 -1.66 13.97
CA SER A 15 -3.33 -1.19 15.33
C SER A 15 -3.53 0.31 15.49
N ARG A 16 -3.27 1.07 14.41
CA ARG A 16 -3.33 2.53 14.38
C ARG A 16 -3.50 3.05 12.96
N VAL A 17 -4.28 4.13 12.81
CA VAL A 17 -4.34 4.93 11.60
C VAL A 17 -4.12 6.40 11.96
N GLU A 18 -3.07 7.02 11.45
CA GLU A 18 -2.77 8.41 11.77
C GLU A 18 -3.83 9.35 11.18
N GLY A 19 -4.35 10.26 12.02
CA GLY A 19 -5.34 11.26 11.62
C GLY A 19 -6.76 10.73 11.42
N HIS A 20 -7.03 9.48 11.83
CA HIS A 20 -8.37 8.89 11.84
C HIS A 20 -8.64 8.20 13.17
N GLU A 21 -9.76 8.55 13.79
CA GLU A 21 -10.27 7.88 14.99
C GLU A 21 -11.25 6.77 14.60
N ASP A 22 -11.41 5.79 15.47
CA ASP A 22 -12.42 4.72 15.37
C ASP A 22 -12.40 3.93 14.05
N VAL A 23 -11.21 3.70 13.48
CA VAL A 23 -11.05 2.81 12.32
C VAL A 23 -11.27 1.37 12.77
N SER A 24 -12.30 0.73 12.21
CA SER A 24 -12.67 -0.64 12.54
C SER A 24 -12.10 -1.66 11.55
N LEU A 25 -11.87 -1.26 10.29
CA LEU A 25 -11.37 -2.16 9.26
C LEU A 25 -10.64 -1.40 8.16
N VAL A 26 -9.58 -2.01 7.64
CA VAL A 26 -8.90 -1.58 6.42
C VAL A 26 -8.98 -2.69 5.39
N ARG A 27 -9.42 -2.36 4.18
CA ARG A 27 -9.43 -3.25 3.02
C ARG A 27 -8.52 -2.72 1.93
N VAL A 28 -7.52 -3.50 1.53
CA VAL A 28 -6.60 -3.20 0.44
C VAL A 28 -7.02 -4.00 -0.78
N PHE A 29 -7.23 -3.32 -1.90
CA PHE A 29 -7.48 -3.89 -3.22
C PHE A 29 -6.32 -3.54 -4.16
N ALA A 30 -6.29 -4.18 -5.33
CA ALA A 30 -5.28 -3.91 -6.34
C ALA A 30 -5.25 -2.43 -6.80
N ASP A 31 -6.39 -1.73 -6.80
CA ASP A 31 -6.54 -0.38 -7.35
C ASP A 31 -6.88 0.70 -6.30
N ARG A 32 -7.18 0.31 -5.06
CA ARG A 32 -7.68 1.20 -4.03
C ARG A 32 -7.49 0.65 -2.61
N LEU A 33 -7.67 1.54 -1.66
CA LEU A 33 -7.78 1.28 -0.24
C LEU A 33 -9.16 1.73 0.24
N VAL A 34 -9.80 0.97 1.11
CA VAL A 34 -11.04 1.34 1.82
C VAL A 34 -10.77 1.29 3.31
N ILE A 35 -11.13 2.35 4.02
CA ILE A 35 -11.00 2.47 5.47
C ILE A 35 -12.41 2.64 6.02
N GLU A 36 -12.83 1.69 6.84
CA GLU A 36 -14.10 1.74 7.53
C GLU A 36 -13.91 2.36 8.91
N SER A 37 -14.80 3.28 9.26
CA SER A 37 -14.83 3.93 10.55
C SER A 37 -16.26 4.14 11.00
N ALA A 38 -16.47 4.51 12.27
CA ALA A 38 -17.79 4.90 12.77
C ALA A 38 -18.43 6.05 11.96
N SER A 39 -17.61 6.92 11.36
CA SER A 39 -18.04 8.05 10.54
C SER A 39 -18.40 7.68 9.09
N GLY A 40 -18.15 6.43 8.69
CA GLY A 40 -18.36 5.91 7.34
C GLY A 40 -17.06 5.50 6.63
N ASP A 41 -17.22 5.11 5.37
CA ASP A 41 -16.16 4.55 4.55
C ASP A 41 -15.37 5.64 3.81
N ARG A 42 -14.05 5.63 3.96
CA ARG A 42 -13.12 6.43 3.15
C ARG A 42 -12.47 5.56 2.07
N ILE A 43 -12.68 5.93 0.81
CA ILE A 43 -12.07 5.23 -0.34
C ILE A 43 -10.92 6.07 -0.90
N VAL A 44 -9.73 5.49 -0.98
CA VAL A 44 -8.54 6.08 -1.59
C VAL A 44 -8.16 5.30 -2.83
N ARG A 45 -8.34 5.90 -4.01
CA ARG A 45 -7.94 5.28 -5.28
C ARG A 45 -6.45 5.48 -5.54
N PHE A 46 -5.71 4.42 -5.82
CA PHE A 46 -4.27 4.48 -6.06
C PHE A 46 -3.89 5.37 -7.24
N ALA A 47 -4.66 5.33 -8.33
CA ALA A 47 -4.47 6.21 -9.47
C ALA A 47 -4.53 7.72 -9.13
N LYS A 48 -5.15 8.12 -8.00
CA LYS A 48 -5.23 9.52 -7.56
C LYS A 48 -4.06 9.95 -6.68
N ILE A 49 -3.33 9.00 -6.09
CA ILE A 49 -2.22 9.27 -5.16
C ILE A 49 -0.87 8.79 -5.69
N ALA A 50 -0.88 8.02 -6.78
CA ALA A 50 0.28 7.51 -7.49
C ALA A 50 1.27 8.63 -7.84
N ARG A 51 2.55 8.38 -7.55
CA ARG A 51 3.68 9.25 -7.89
C ARG A 51 4.66 8.48 -8.76
N TYR A 52 5.15 9.13 -9.80
CA TYR A 52 6.27 8.64 -10.58
C TYR A 52 7.53 9.30 -10.06
N TYR A 53 8.54 8.50 -9.72
CA TYR A 53 9.86 9.03 -9.36
C TYR A 53 10.61 9.55 -10.60
N GLU A 54 10.24 9.05 -11.77
CA GLU A 54 10.81 9.44 -13.05
C GLU A 54 10.16 10.73 -13.59
N SER A 55 10.98 11.61 -14.17
CA SER A 55 10.48 12.79 -14.86
C SER A 55 9.59 12.39 -16.05
N PHE A 56 8.61 13.22 -16.39
CA PHE A 56 7.75 12.98 -17.56
C PHE A 56 8.57 12.77 -18.85
N LEU A 57 9.67 13.52 -19.01
CA LEU A 57 10.58 13.40 -20.14
C LEU A 57 11.26 12.02 -20.20
N TRP A 58 11.67 11.47 -19.05
CA TRP A 58 12.27 10.14 -18.99
C TRP A 58 11.26 9.04 -19.34
N ARG A 59 10.01 9.17 -18.88
CA ARG A 59 8.92 8.25 -19.25
C ARG A 59 8.65 8.27 -20.76
N LEU A 60 8.68 9.46 -21.37
CA LEU A 60 8.51 9.60 -22.81
C LEU A 60 9.68 8.95 -23.57
N ALA A 61 10.92 9.15 -23.10
CA ALA A 61 12.11 8.54 -23.67
C ALA A 61 12.10 7.01 -23.56
N GLN A 62 11.69 6.45 -22.42
CA GLN A 62 11.54 5.01 -22.25
C GLN A 62 10.50 4.41 -23.20
N ARG A 63 9.38 5.11 -23.40
CA ARG A 63 8.35 4.70 -24.37
C ARG A 63 8.89 4.64 -25.81
N LEU A 64 9.75 5.59 -26.19
CA LEU A 64 10.43 5.60 -27.49
C LEU A 64 11.48 4.49 -27.61
N MET A 65 12.11 4.11 -26.51
CA MET A 65 13.09 3.01 -26.45
C MET A 65 12.47 1.62 -26.23
N PHE A 66 11.13 1.48 -26.31
CA PHE A 66 10.41 0.24 -25.98
C PHE A 66 10.72 -0.31 -24.57
N ARG A 67 11.16 0.54 -23.64
CA ARG A 67 11.37 0.20 -22.23
C ARG A 67 10.09 0.51 -21.46
N ARG A 68 9.66 -0.40 -20.59
CA ARG A 68 8.49 -0.17 -19.74
C ARG A 68 8.87 0.86 -18.66
N PRO A 69 8.09 1.94 -18.49
CA PRO A 69 8.30 2.86 -17.38
C PRO A 69 8.10 2.14 -16.06
N GLY A 70 8.78 2.62 -15.01
CA GLY A 70 8.63 2.09 -13.66
C GLY A 70 7.16 2.16 -13.21
N ALA A 71 6.73 1.22 -12.38
CA ALA A 71 5.39 1.26 -11.81
C ALA A 71 5.23 2.49 -10.90
N PRO A 72 4.08 3.18 -10.95
CA PRO A 72 3.82 4.29 -10.05
C PRO A 72 3.80 3.85 -8.58
N ILE A 73 4.42 4.65 -7.72
CA ILE A 73 4.50 4.40 -6.28
C ILE A 73 3.32 5.06 -5.57
N VAL A 74 2.63 4.34 -4.70
CA VAL A 74 1.40 4.84 -4.02
C VAL A 74 1.59 5.06 -2.51
N ALA A 75 2.60 4.42 -1.93
CA ALA A 75 2.92 4.51 -0.52
C ALA A 75 4.42 4.33 -0.29
N ALA A 76 4.90 4.90 0.81
CA ALA A 76 6.14 4.47 1.43
C ALA A 76 5.81 3.40 2.49
N ARG A 77 6.74 2.51 2.80
CA ARG A 77 6.57 1.47 3.82
C ARG A 77 7.82 1.33 4.67
N ASP A 78 7.65 0.84 5.88
CA ASP A 78 8.76 0.56 6.78
C ASP A 78 8.49 -0.73 7.57
N TRP A 79 9.39 -1.70 7.40
CA TRP A 79 9.32 -3.02 8.02
C TRP A 79 10.14 -3.10 9.32
N PHE A 80 11.06 -2.16 9.55
CA PHE A 80 12.05 -2.22 10.64
C PHE A 80 11.53 -1.65 11.95
N HIS A 81 10.30 -2.04 12.31
CA HIS A 81 9.61 -1.72 13.57
C HIS A 81 9.07 -3.00 14.20
N GLU A 82 8.58 -2.91 15.45
CA GLU A 82 7.79 -4.00 16.05
C GLU A 82 6.61 -4.38 15.14
N PRO A 83 6.15 -5.65 15.12
CA PRO A 83 5.19 -6.12 14.13
C PRO A 83 3.94 -5.24 13.96
N SER A 84 3.34 -4.80 15.06
CA SER A 84 2.15 -3.93 15.06
C SER A 84 2.45 -2.47 14.72
N GLU A 85 3.71 -2.05 14.75
CA GLU A 85 4.15 -0.68 14.45
C GLU A 85 4.62 -0.49 13.01
N ARG A 86 4.94 -1.58 12.30
CA ARG A 86 5.19 -1.58 10.85
C ARG A 86 4.05 -0.89 10.12
N PHE A 87 4.35 -0.14 9.06
CA PHE A 87 3.34 0.72 8.45
C PHE A 87 3.48 0.91 6.94
N PHE A 88 2.37 1.36 6.34
CA PHE A 88 2.32 1.97 5.02
C PHE A 88 1.86 3.42 5.13
N ARG A 89 2.66 4.34 4.58
CA ARG A 89 2.34 5.77 4.47
C ARG A 89 1.92 6.10 3.04
N PHE A 90 0.62 6.13 2.81
CA PHE A 90 0.01 6.44 1.52
C PHE A 90 0.16 7.92 1.17
N TYR A 91 0.27 8.17 -0.14
CA TYR A 91 0.58 9.49 -0.68
C TYR A 91 -0.59 10.47 -0.82
N THR A 92 -1.64 10.27 -0.02
CA THR A 92 -2.81 11.16 0.10
C THR A 92 -2.44 12.55 0.62
N THR A 93 -3.37 13.50 0.53
CA THR A 93 -3.30 14.82 1.17
C THR A 93 -4.54 15.01 2.05
N PRO A 94 -4.41 15.08 3.39
CA PRO A 94 -3.19 14.86 4.18
C PRO A 94 -2.67 13.41 4.04
N ARG A 95 -1.40 13.19 4.44
CA ARG A 95 -0.78 11.85 4.41
C ARG A 95 -1.55 10.90 5.32
N LEU A 96 -1.69 9.66 4.86
CA LEU A 96 -2.39 8.61 5.59
C LEU A 96 -1.38 7.51 5.94
N THR A 97 -1.14 7.29 7.22
CA THR A 97 -0.29 6.19 7.71
C THR A 97 -1.18 5.14 8.34
N ILE A 98 -1.04 3.89 7.90
CA ILE A 98 -1.74 2.73 8.46
C ILE A 98 -0.70 1.76 9.00
N SER A 99 -0.80 1.45 10.28
CA SER A 99 0.02 0.44 10.95
C SER A 99 -0.62 -0.95 10.86
N MET A 100 0.21 -1.99 10.96
CA MET A 100 -0.23 -3.38 10.89
C MET A 100 -1.12 -3.78 12.07
N PRO A 101 -1.85 -4.91 12.01
CA PRO A 101 -2.64 -5.42 13.13
C PRO A 101 -1.85 -5.61 14.42
N ILE A 102 -2.57 -5.64 15.56
CA ILE A 102 -1.97 -5.93 16.86
C ILE A 102 -1.37 -7.35 16.90
N ASP A 103 -2.02 -8.28 16.21
CA ASP A 103 -1.63 -9.69 16.06
C ASP A 103 -0.76 -9.93 14.80
N GLU A 104 -0.09 -8.90 14.28
CA GLU A 104 0.75 -9.04 13.09
C GLU A 104 1.88 -10.07 13.30
N PRO A 105 2.05 -11.04 12.38
CA PRO A 105 3.12 -12.02 12.46
C PRO A 105 4.53 -11.40 12.37
N GLU A 106 5.49 -11.97 13.10
CA GLU A 106 6.91 -11.62 12.95
C GLU A 106 7.47 -12.04 11.58
N ASP A 107 7.06 -13.22 11.10
CA ASP A 107 7.51 -13.78 9.83
C ASP A 107 6.98 -12.98 8.64
N TYR A 108 7.90 -12.52 7.80
CA TYR A 108 7.59 -11.63 6.68
C TYR A 108 6.64 -12.26 5.67
N LEU A 109 6.85 -13.52 5.29
CA LEU A 109 6.09 -14.14 4.20
C LEU A 109 4.64 -14.45 4.57
N THR A 110 4.35 -14.55 5.86
CA THR A 110 3.00 -14.74 6.40
C THR A 110 2.34 -13.44 6.87
N SER A 111 3.09 -12.34 6.95
CA SER A 111 2.62 -11.03 7.42
C SER A 111 1.58 -10.38 6.50
N ASN A 112 0.68 -9.57 7.08
CA ASN A 112 -0.19 -8.68 6.29
C ASN A 112 0.66 -7.73 5.46
N PHE A 113 1.78 -7.26 6.02
CA PHE A 113 2.68 -6.35 5.33
C PHE A 113 3.16 -6.87 3.97
N PHE A 114 3.54 -8.15 3.88
CA PHE A 114 3.91 -8.78 2.61
C PHE A 114 2.73 -8.86 1.66
N TRP A 115 1.56 -9.31 2.15
CA TRP A 115 0.38 -9.48 1.31
C TRP A 115 -0.17 -8.15 0.79
N ILE A 116 -0.12 -7.08 1.58
CA ILE A 116 -0.45 -5.72 1.12
C ILE A 116 0.40 -5.34 -0.09
N GLN A 117 1.71 -5.60 -0.05
CA GLN A 117 2.58 -5.31 -1.19
C GLN A 117 2.21 -6.13 -2.42
N GLN A 118 1.91 -7.43 -2.25
CA GLN A 118 1.53 -8.28 -3.37
C GLN A 118 0.21 -7.82 -4.01
N VAL A 119 -0.79 -7.47 -3.20
CA VAL A 119 -2.06 -6.92 -3.68
C VAL A 119 -1.84 -5.62 -4.45
N ILE A 120 -1.08 -4.66 -3.91
CA ILE A 120 -0.77 -3.39 -4.60
C ILE A 120 -0.03 -3.65 -5.93
N ARG A 121 0.98 -4.55 -5.93
CA ARG A 121 1.74 -4.92 -7.13
C ARG A 121 0.88 -5.57 -8.21
N SER A 122 -0.09 -6.41 -7.81
CA SER A 122 -1.03 -7.02 -8.76
C SER A 122 -1.87 -6.00 -9.53
N GLY A 123 -2.06 -4.79 -8.98
CA GLY A 123 -2.73 -3.68 -9.64
C GLY A 123 -1.83 -2.80 -10.52
N GLY A 124 -0.55 -3.14 -10.65
CA GLY A 124 0.43 -2.37 -11.42
C GLY A 124 0.98 -1.14 -10.68
N PHE A 125 0.88 -1.13 -9.34
CA PHE A 125 1.44 -0.08 -8.48
C PHE A 125 2.61 -0.64 -7.64
N GLU A 126 3.44 0.24 -7.10
CA GLU A 126 4.53 -0.13 -6.21
C GLU A 126 4.49 0.64 -4.89
N THR A 127 5.30 0.16 -3.95
CA THR A 127 5.57 0.82 -2.67
C THR A 127 7.06 1.08 -2.56
N PHE A 128 7.43 2.18 -1.90
CA PHE A 128 8.81 2.56 -1.67
C PHE A 128 9.25 2.12 -0.28
N ASP A 129 10.37 1.40 -0.17
CA ASP A 129 10.93 0.99 1.13
C ASP A 129 11.68 2.15 1.78
N LEU A 130 11.42 2.41 3.06
CA LEU A 130 12.10 3.47 3.83
C LEU A 130 13.31 2.97 4.63
N GLY A 131 13.44 1.65 4.80
CA GLY A 131 14.52 0.95 5.48
C GLY A 131 14.60 -0.45 4.92
#